data_AF-A0A350J6L9-F1
#
_entry.id   AF-A0A350J6L9-F1
#
_cell.length_a   1.000
_cell.length_b   1.000
_cell.length_c   1.000
_cell.angle_alpha   90.00
_cell.angle_beta   90.00
_cell.angle_gamma   90.00
#
_symmetry.space_group_name_H-M   'P 1'
#
loop_
_entity.id
_entity.type
_entity.pdbx_description
1 polymer ?
#
loop_
_entity_poly.entity_id
_entity_poly.type
_entity_poly.pdbx_seq_one_letter_code
_entity_poly.pdbx_strand_id
1 'polypeptide(L)' 'GEGYRVVGDLKNTDRIMNDTFWVGVYPGMTDEMIDYMAKTIKEALEQ' A
#
# COMPACT_ATOMS: atom_id res chain seq x y z
N GLY A 1 11.01 -35.44 9.54
CA GLY A 1 9.82 -34.57 9.53
C GLY A 1 9.99 -33.63 8.36
N GLU A 2 9.23 -33.85 7.30
CA GLU A 2 9.24 -32.96 6.13
C GLU A 2 7.82 -32.93 5.57
N GLY A 3 7.15 -31.80 5.77
CA GLY A 3 5.73 -31.66 5.47
C GLY A 3 5.33 -30.21 5.43
N TYR A 4 5.98 -29.40 4.59
CA TYR A 4 5.43 -28.11 4.19
C TYR A 4 4.88 -28.25 2.77
N ARG A 5 3.59 -27.96 2.61
CA ARG A 5 2.92 -27.94 1.30
C ARG A 5 3.14 -26.55 0.69
N VAL A 6 3.94 -26.46 -0.36
CA VAL A 6 4.06 -25.23 -1.14
C VAL A 6 2.78 -25.10 -1.99
N VAL A 7 1.95 -24.11 -1.67
CA VAL A 7 0.67 -23.88 -2.36
C VAL A 7 0.93 -23.06 -3.63
N GLY A 8 1.51 -23.69 -4.65
CA GLY A 8 1.64 -23.14 -6.01
C GLY A 8 2.05 -21.65 -6.12
N ASP A 9 1.67 -21.00 -7.21
CA ASP A 9 1.77 -19.53 -7.33
C ASP A 9 0.56 -18.87 -6.69
N LEU A 10 0.80 -17.89 -5.82
CA LEU A 10 -0.23 -17.09 -5.17
C LEU A 10 -0.39 -15.74 -5.87
N LYS A 11 -0.65 -15.78 -7.19
CA LYS A 11 -0.67 -14.59 -8.06
C LYS A 11 -1.46 -13.39 -7.51
N ASN A 12 -2.60 -13.65 -6.86
CA ASN A 12 -3.40 -12.59 -6.27
C ASN A 12 -2.77 -11.99 -5.00
N THR A 13 -2.22 -12.85 -4.14
CA THR A 13 -1.50 -12.42 -2.93
C THR A 13 -0.24 -11.66 -3.31
N ASP A 14 0.53 -12.18 -4.27
CA ASP A 14 1.74 -11.54 -4.77
C ASP A 14 1.42 -10.18 -5.39
N ARG A 15 0.34 -10.08 -6.17
CA ARG A 15 -0.14 -8.80 -6.69
C ARG A 15 -0.48 -7.81 -5.56
N ILE A 16 -1.24 -8.22 -4.56
CA ILE A 16 -1.61 -7.33 -3.45
C ILE A 16 -0.36 -6.87 -2.69
N MET A 17 0.58 -7.76 -2.42
CA MET A 17 1.79 -7.45 -1.67
C MET A 17 2.77 -6.54 -2.44
N ASN A 18 2.86 -6.69 -3.77
CA ASN A 18 3.81 -5.95 -4.58
C ASN A 18 3.23 -4.65 -5.18
N ASP A 19 1.92 -4.61 -5.47
CA ASP A 19 1.29 -3.50 -6.21
C ASP A 19 0.45 -2.58 -5.30
N THR A 20 0.47 -2.79 -3.97
CA THR A 20 -0.27 -1.96 -3.02
C THR A 20 0.69 -1.25 -2.08
N PHE A 21 0.47 0.05 -1.87
CA PHE A 21 1.11 0.80 -0.81
C PHE A 21 0.06 1.30 0.18
N TRP A 22 0.46 1.45 1.43
CA TRP A 22 -0.41 1.88 2.52
C TRP A 22 -0.23 3.37 2.78
N VAL A 23 -1.33 4.10 2.87
CA VAL A 23 -1.34 5.49 3.32
C VAL A 23 -1.98 5.52 4.71
N GLY A 24 -1.18 5.85 5.71
CA GLY A 24 -1.65 5.95 7.09
C GLY A 24 -2.39 7.27 7.34
N VAL A 25 -3.56 7.20 7.97
CA VAL A 25 -4.29 8.37 8.46
C VAL A 25 -4.45 8.28 9.98
N TYR A 26 -4.35 9.42 10.66
CA TYR A 26 -4.50 9.52 12.11
C TYR A 26 -5.65 10.48 12.44
N PRO A 27 -6.55 10.16 13.41
CA PRO A 27 -7.70 11.02 13.73
C PRO A 27 -7.36 12.44 14.19
N GLY A 28 -6.13 12.71 14.64
CA GLY A 28 -5.67 14.05 15.00
C GLY A 28 -4.97 14.82 13.88
N MET A 29 -5.04 14.35 12.63
CA MET A 29 -4.55 15.11 11.48
C MET A 29 -5.46 16.30 11.20
N THR A 30 -4.87 17.45 10.91
CA THR A 30 -5.63 18.62 10.44
C THR A 30 -5.88 18.51 8.93
N ASP A 31 -6.86 19.27 8.44
CA ASP A 31 -7.21 19.30 7.01
C ASP A 31 -6.00 19.67 6.15
N GLU A 32 -5.14 20.60 6.60
CA GLU A 32 -3.93 21.00 5.85
C GLU A 32 -2.92 19.85 5.70
N MET A 33 -2.81 18.97 6.71
CA MET A 33 -1.91 17.81 6.65
C MET A 33 -2.43 16.78 5.64
N ILE A 34 -3.74 16.60 5.58
CA ILE A 34 -4.41 15.71 4.62
C ILE A 34 -4.25 16.27 3.20
N ASP A 35 -4.47 17.58 3.03
CA ASP A 35 -4.31 18.26 1.74
C ASP A 35 -2.87 18.19 1.22
N TYR A 36 -1.88 18.39 2.09
CA TYR A 36 -0.47 18.22 1.72
C TYR A 36 -0.19 16.80 1.24
N MET A 37 -0.63 15.78 1.99
CA MET A 37 -0.43 14.37 1.64
C MET A 37 -1.12 14.02 0.30
N ALA A 38 -2.35 14.48 0.09
CA ALA A 38 -3.07 14.29 -1.16
C ALA A 38 -2.36 14.95 -2.34
N LYS A 39 -1.82 16.17 -2.14
CA LYS A 39 -1.03 16.88 -3.14
C LYS A 39 0.24 16.12 -3.51
N THR A 40 1.02 15.66 -2.53
CA THR A 40 2.25 14.90 -2.78
C THR A 40 1.99 13.61 -3.56
N ILE A 41 0.91 12.88 -3.24
CA ILE A 41 0.54 11.68 -3.99
C ILE A 41 0.21 12.02 -5.46
N LYS A 42 -0.52 13.11 -5.72
CA LYS A 42 -0.83 13.54 -7.10
C LYS A 42 0.43 13.95 -7.86
N GLU A 43 1.30 14.75 -7.25
CA GLU A 43 2.57 15.17 -7.87
C GLU A 43 3.48 13.98 -8.20
N ALA A 44 3.47 12.93 -7.37
CA ALA A 44 4.23 11.72 -7.62
C ALA A 44 3.69 10.87 -8.79
N LEU A 45 2.43 11.06 -9.18
CA LEU A 45 1.81 10.38 -10.33
C LEU A 45 1.98 11.15 -11.65
N GLU A 46 2.26 12.45 -11.58
CA GLU A 46 2.43 13.34 -12.75
C GLU A 46 3.89 13.48 -13.20
N GLN A 47 4.86 12.94 -12.45
CA GLN A 47 6.30 12.86 -12.79
C GLN A 47 6.65 11.55 -13.48
#